data_AF-A0A533VV22-F1
#
_entry.id   AF-A0A533VV22-F1
#
_cell.length_a   1.000
_cell.length_b   1.000
_cell.length_c   1.000
_cell.angle_alpha   90.00
_cell.angle_beta   90.00
_cell.angle_gamma   90.00
#
_symmetry.space_group_name_H-M   'P 1'
#
loop_
_entity.id
_entity.type
_entity.pdbx_description
1 polymer ?
#
loop_
_entity_poly.entity_id
_entity_poly.type
_entity_poly.pdbx_seq_one_letter_code
_entity_poly.pdbx_strand_id
1 'polypeptide(L)'
;MAKRGFTIDTGSEKIDVEGHEHKNVAVKYLMKRRRSLLFTKDQGKVEKLWTGLPQHIAIIGKQVTKEYDVKWEKVSTGEFAGAKFTFTLEEAA
;
A
#
# COMPACT_ATOMS: atom_id res chain seq x y z
N MET A 1 -8.72 4.40 21.75
CA MET A 1 -7.29 4.71 21.49
C MET A 1 -7.20 6.03 20.75
N ALA A 2 -6.32 6.94 21.17
CA ALA A 2 -6.09 8.21 20.46
C ALA A 2 -5.36 7.97 19.13
N LYS A 3 -5.49 8.91 18.18
CA LYS A 3 -4.65 8.91 16.97
C LYS A 3 -3.24 9.36 17.32
N ARG A 4 -2.26 8.81 16.63
CA ARG A 4 -0.83 9.09 16.73
C ARG A 4 -0.29 9.47 15.36
N GLY A 5 0.73 10.32 15.33
CA GLY A 5 1.49 10.60 14.11
C GLY A 5 2.41 9.44 13.75
N PHE A 6 2.47 9.13 12.46
CA PHE A 6 3.36 8.17 11.83
C PHE A 6 3.90 8.76 10.54
N THR A 7 5.07 8.32 10.13
CA THR A 7 5.62 8.61 8.80
C THR A 7 5.69 7.30 8.02
N ILE A 8 5.05 7.25 6.86
CA ILE A 8 5.16 6.14 5.91
C ILE A 8 6.36 6.43 5.03
N ASP A 9 7.31 5.51 4.99
CA ASP A 9 8.46 5.55 4.09
C ASP A 9 8.35 4.37 3.12
N THR A 10 8.30 4.67 1.82
CA THR A 10 8.24 3.64 0.77
C THR A 10 9.55 3.53 0.00
N GLY A 11 10.63 4.13 0.50
CA GLY A 11 11.93 4.26 -0.15
C GLY A 11 11.98 5.36 -1.22
N SER A 12 10.86 5.61 -1.91
CA SER A 12 10.72 6.66 -2.93
C SER A 12 10.05 7.94 -2.42
N GLU A 13 9.23 7.84 -1.37
CA GLU A 13 8.52 8.96 -0.77
C GLU A 13 8.39 8.78 0.75
N LYS A 14 8.26 9.91 1.47
CA LYS A 14 7.93 9.95 2.89
C LYS A 14 6.65 10.75 3.09
N ILE A 15 5.71 10.20 3.84
CA ILE A 15 4.37 10.78 4.01
C ILE A 15 3.98 10.74 5.49
N ASP A 16 3.72 11.91 6.06
CA ASP A 16 3.23 12.03 7.43
C ASP A 16 1.71 11.83 7.48
N VAL A 17 1.27 10.96 8.40
CA VAL A 17 -0.12 10.55 8.55
C VAL A 17 -0.50 10.32 9.99
N GLU A 18 -1.79 10.45 10.30
CA GLU A 18 -2.35 10.05 11.57
C GLU A 18 -3.01 8.68 11.51
N GLY A 19 -2.79 7.86 12.54
CA GLY A 19 -3.40 6.54 12.66
C GLY A 19 -3.43 6.02 14.10
N HIS A 20 -3.89 4.79 14.29
CA HIS A 20 -3.92 4.15 15.61
C HIS A 20 -2.77 3.15 15.76
N GLU A 21 -2.57 2.30 14.76
CA GLU A 21 -1.56 1.24 14.74
C GLU A 21 -0.80 1.24 13.42
N HIS A 22 0.47 0.83 13.45
CA HIS A 22 1.34 0.78 12.27
C HIS A 22 0.74 -0.03 11.12
N LYS A 23 0.21 -1.23 11.42
CA LYS A 23 -0.41 -2.10 10.42
C LYS A 23 -1.63 -1.45 9.78
N ASN A 24 -2.47 -0.75 10.56
CA ASN A 24 -3.64 -0.05 10.03
C ASN A 24 -3.25 1.11 9.13
N VAL A 25 -2.16 1.83 9.46
CA VAL A 25 -1.61 2.89 8.62
C VAL A 25 -1.09 2.32 7.29
N ALA A 26 -0.29 1.26 7.35
CA ALA A 26 0.20 0.52 6.19
C ALA A 26 -0.95 0.06 5.27
N VAL A 27 -1.92 -0.67 5.81
CA VAL A 27 -3.06 -1.19 5.06
C VAL A 27 -3.86 -0.06 4.43
N LYS A 28 -4.13 1.03 5.16
CA LYS A 28 -4.89 2.17 4.64
C LYS A 28 -4.17 2.84 3.46
N TYR A 29 -2.85 2.99 3.53
CA TYR A 29 -2.06 3.53 2.44
C TYR A 29 -2.09 2.60 1.21
N LEU A 30 -1.86 1.29 1.39
CA LEU A 30 -1.88 0.31 0.29
C LEU A 30 -3.27 0.20 -0.34
N MET A 31 -4.35 0.26 0.44
CA MET A 31 -5.72 0.31 -0.09
C MET A 31 -5.98 1.56 -0.93
N LYS A 32 -5.38 2.71 -0.59
CA LYS A 32 -5.47 3.93 -1.41
C LYS A 32 -4.77 3.73 -2.75
N ARG A 33 -3.56 3.16 -2.76
CA ARG A 33 -2.81 2.82 -3.99
C ARG A 33 -3.57 1.82 -4.87
N ARG A 34 -4.11 0.76 -4.26
CA ARG A 34 -4.99 -0.22 -4.92
C ARG A 34 -6.21 0.45 -5.56
N ARG A 35 -6.86 1.39 -4.86
CA ARG A 35 -8.01 2.12 -5.39
C ARG A 35 -7.64 2.92 -6.65
N SER A 36 -6.50 3.60 -6.66
CA SER A 36 -6.04 4.33 -7.86
C SER A 36 -5.91 3.42 -9.08
N LEU A 37 -5.41 2.19 -8.91
CA LEU A 37 -5.33 1.20 -9.98
C LEU A 37 -6.70 0.77 -10.50
N LEU A 38 -7.65 0.50 -9.59
CA LEU A 38 -9.00 0.06 -9.95
C LEU A 38 -9.81 1.14 -10.69
N PHE A 39 -9.60 2.41 -10.35
CA PHE A 39 -10.34 3.53 -10.95
C PHE A 39 -9.73 4.03 -12.26
N THR A 40 -8.51 3.60 -12.61
CA THR A 40 -7.84 4.03 -13.84
C THR A 40 -8.31 3.18 -15.02
N LYS A 41 -8.95 3.82 -16.00
CA LYS A 41 -9.46 3.16 -17.23
C LYS A 41 -8.40 3.03 -18.32
N ASP A 42 -7.41 3.92 -18.31
CA ASP A 42 -6.30 3.97 -19.27
C ASP A 42 -5.27 2.89 -18.94
N GLN A 43 -5.06 1.97 -19.87
CA GLN A 43 -4.16 0.82 -19.67
C GLN A 43 -2.70 1.23 -19.48
N GLY A 44 -2.21 2.22 -20.22
CA GLY A 44 -0.82 2.70 -20.09
C GLY A 44 -0.57 3.37 -18.74
N LYS A 45 -1.57 4.06 -18.19
CA LYS A 45 -1.49 4.60 -16.82
C LYS A 45 -1.56 3.52 -15.75
N VAL A 46 -2.38 2.48 -15.94
CA VAL A 46 -2.45 1.33 -15.02
C VAL A 46 -1.09 0.64 -14.92
N GLU A 47 -0.41 0.41 -16.05
CA GLU A 47 0.91 -0.23 -16.06
C GLU A 47 1.95 0.60 -15.31
N LYS A 48 2.00 1.92 -15.55
CA LYS A 48 2.90 2.83 -14.82
C LYS A 48 2.63 2.83 -13.31
N LEU A 49 1.36 2.88 -12.91
CA LEU A 49 0.98 2.82 -11.50
C LEU A 49 1.32 1.47 -10.87
N TRP A 50 1.17 0.38 -11.63
CA TRP A 50 1.49 -0.98 -11.18
C TRP A 50 3.00 -1.14 -10.95
N THR A 51 3.83 -0.70 -11.88
CA THR A 51 5.29 -0.71 -11.72
C THR A 51 5.79 0.19 -10.59
N GLY A 52 5.01 1.22 -10.25
CA GLY A 52 5.33 2.15 -9.17
C GLY A 52 4.76 1.75 -7.80
N LEU A 53 4.16 0.57 -7.66
CA LEU A 53 3.69 0.11 -6.37
C LEU A 53 4.86 -0.24 -5.44
N PRO A 54 4.81 0.16 -4.16
CA PRO A 54 5.84 -0.20 -3.22
C PRO A 54 5.75 -1.68 -2.88
N GLN A 55 6.89 -2.35 -2.92
CA GLN A 55 7.08 -3.74 -2.50
C GLN A 55 7.52 -3.84 -1.03
N HIS A 56 8.02 -2.75 -0.48
CA HIS A 56 8.44 -2.65 0.91
C HIS A 56 8.01 -1.29 1.46
N ILE A 57 7.50 -1.26 2.69
CA ILE A 57 7.09 -0.04 3.37
C ILE A 57 7.54 -0.07 4.85
N ALA A 58 8.09 1.04 5.31
CA ALA A 58 8.39 1.25 6.72
C ALA A 58 7.39 2.24 7.32
N ILE A 59 6.79 1.87 8.45
CA ILE A 59 5.92 2.75 9.22
C ILE A 59 6.71 3.21 10.44
N ILE A 60 7.16 4.45 10.40
CA ILE A 60 7.97 5.05 11.45
C ILE A 60 7.02 5.70 12.46
N GLY A 61 6.96 5.13 13.66
CA GLY A 61 6.27 5.74 14.80
C GLY A 61 7.27 6.45 15.72
N LYS A 62 6.75 7.19 16.71
CA LYS A 62 7.58 7.94 17.67
C LYS A 62 8.64 7.11 18.41
N GLN A 63 8.39 5.82 18.65
CA GLN A 63 9.27 4.95 19.44
C GLN A 63 9.66 3.66 18.72
N VAL A 64 8.85 3.21 17.75
CA VAL A 64 9.01 1.93 17.08
C VAL A 64 8.76 2.16 15.61
N THR A 65 9.64 1.62 14.78
CA THR A 65 9.44 1.46 13.34
C THR A 65 9.03 0.03 13.08
N LYS A 66 8.00 -0.17 12.25
CA LYS A 66 7.60 -1.49 11.77
C LYS A 66 7.72 -1.52 10.26
N GLU A 67 8.43 -2.51 9.76
CA GLU A 67 8.66 -2.69 8.34
C GLU A 67 7.79 -3.82 7.82
N TYR A 68 7.33 -3.68 6.58
CA TYR A 68 6.45 -4.64 5.96
C TYR A 68 6.82 -4.88 4.51
N ASP A 69 6.86 -6.16 4.16
CA ASP A 69 6.96 -6.61 2.78
C ASP A 69 5.55 -6.74 2.19
N VAL A 70 5.39 -6.18 1.00
CA VAL A 70 4.11 -6.09 0.27
C VAL A 70 4.23 -6.88 -1.02
N LYS A 71 3.46 -7.96 -1.14
CA LYS A 71 3.38 -8.74 -2.38
C LYS A 71 2.08 -8.36 -3.09
N TRP A 72 2.19 -7.85 -4.31
CA TRP A 72 1.05 -7.46 -5.14
C TRP A 72 0.74 -8.55 -6.17
N GLU A 73 -0.54 -8.82 -6.37
CA GLU A 73 -1.02 -9.82 -7.33
C GLU A 73 -2.05 -9.23 -8.29
N LYS A 74 -1.93 -9.59 -9.57
CA LYS A 74 -2.87 -9.21 -10.62
C LYS A 74 -3.85 -10.36 -10.86
N VAL A 75 -4.98 -10.34 -10.17
CA VAL A 75 -6.03 -11.37 -10.31
C VAL A 75 -6.90 -10.99 -11.50
N SER A 76 -6.44 -11.27 -12.72
CA SER A 76 -7.23 -11.04 -13.93
C SER A 76 -7.07 -12.15 -14.95
N THR A 77 -7.78 -13.25 -14.75
CA THR A 77 -8.04 -14.26 -15.78
C THR A 77 -9.49 -14.73 -15.63
N GLY A 78 -10.45 -14.05 -16.30
CA GLY A 78 -11.87 -14.42 -16.30
C GLY A 78 -12.82 -13.32 -16.81
N GLU A 79 -14.08 -13.70 -17.08
CA GLU A 79 -15.13 -12.93 -17.76
C GLU A 79 -15.70 -11.75 -16.93
N PHE A 80 -15.43 -11.70 -15.62
CA PHE A 80 -15.76 -10.57 -14.74
C PHE A 80 -14.50 -9.99 -14.08
N ALA A 81 -13.89 -9.01 -14.74
CA ALA A 81 -12.63 -8.40 -14.36
C ALA A 81 -12.76 -7.34 -13.22
N GLY A 82 -13.59 -7.61 -12.21
CA GLY A 82 -13.95 -6.62 -11.18
C GLY A 82 -12.96 -6.49 -10.02
N ALA A 83 -12.15 -7.51 -9.74
CA ALA A 83 -11.20 -7.53 -8.63
C ALA A 83 -9.76 -7.75 -9.14
N LYS A 84 -9.19 -6.78 -9.86
CA LYS A 84 -7.95 -6.96 -10.63
C LYS A 84 -6.65 -6.97 -9.82
N PHE A 85 -6.65 -6.42 -8.61
CA PHE A 85 -5.43 -6.20 -7.84
C PHE A 85 -5.64 -6.55 -6.38
N THR A 86 -4.79 -7.41 -5.82
CA THR A 86 -4.75 -7.79 -4.40
C THR A 86 -3.34 -7.58 -3.87
N PHE A 87 -3.21 -7.50 -2.54
CA PHE A 87 -1.90 -7.48 -1.89
C PHE A 87 -1.93 -8.27 -0.59
N THR A 88 -0.81 -8.89 -0.26
CA THR A 88 -0.53 -9.42 1.06
C THR A 88 0.52 -8.57 1.76
N LEU A 89 0.47 -8.55 3.08
CA LEU A 89 1.36 -7.77 3.94
C LEU A 89 1.99 -8.72 4.95
N GLU A 90 3.31 -8.85 4.91
CA GLU A 90 4.10 -9.62 5.86
C GLU A 90 4.97 -8.63 6.66
N GLU A 91 5.04 -8.80 7.99
CA GLU A 91 5.93 -7.97 8.81
C GLU A 91 7.36 -8.46 8.58
N ALA A 92 8.26 -7.56 8.19
CA ALA A 92 9.67 -7.88 8.00
C ALA A 92 10.30 -8.16 9.37
N ALA A 93 11.00 -9.28 9.48
CA ALA A 93 11.54 -9.81 10.73
C ALA A 93 12.75 -9.02 11.25
#